data_AF-A0A835XBV6-F1
#
_entry.id   AF-A0A835XBV6-F1
#
_cell.length_a   1.000
_cell.length_b   1.000
_cell.length_c   1.000
_cell.angle_alpha   90.00
_cell.angle_beta   90.00
_cell.angle_gamma   90.00
#
_symmetry.space_group_name_H-M   'P 1'
#
loop_
_entity.id
_entity.type
_entity.pdbx_description
1 polymer ?
#
loop_
_entity_poly.entity_id
_entity_poly.type
_entity_poly.pdbx_seq_one_letter_code
_entity_poly.pdbx_strand_id
1 'polypeptide(L)'
;MISIDLANDVEIAKELQDYLKSKGIDSHLEAAEIKIDKTAFDLKIFKSFLKYTNRTKHSVKKINSKLFLISISVGVEDLGMGTCEICGLVDFEEKLFSHRWTHGI
;
A
#
# COMPACT_ATOMS: atom_id res chain seq x y z
N MET A 1 -19.25 7.54 1.26
CA MET A 1 -17.84 7.96 1.36
C MET A 1 -16.91 6.78 1.64
N ILE A 2 -16.04 6.52 0.68
CA ILE A 2 -14.94 5.55 0.70
C ILE A 2 -13.65 6.36 0.53
N SER A 3 -12.64 6.10 1.35
CA SER A 3 -11.30 6.68 1.27
C SER A 3 -10.32 5.66 0.69
N ILE A 4 -9.39 6.16 -0.12
CA ILE A 4 -8.34 5.39 -0.77
C ILE A 4 -7.02 6.07 -0.43
N ASP A 5 -6.26 5.46 0.45
CA ASP A 5 -4.93 5.93 0.81
C ASP A 5 -3.91 5.37 -0.20
N LEU A 6 -3.05 6.23 -0.73
CA LEU A 6 -1.98 5.84 -1.66
C LEU A 6 -0.60 5.89 -1.00
N ALA A 7 -0.50 5.67 0.31
CA ALA A 7 0.76 5.62 1.05
C ALA A 7 1.67 6.85 0.79
N ASN A 8 1.06 8.04 0.74
CA ASN A 8 1.73 9.33 0.48
C ASN A 8 2.21 9.55 -0.98
N ASP A 9 1.83 8.69 -1.91
CA ASP A 9 2.25 8.75 -3.32
C ASP A 9 1.28 9.63 -4.16
N VAL A 10 1.52 10.95 -4.11
CA VAL A 10 0.65 11.98 -4.72
C VAL A 10 0.54 11.85 -6.24
N GLU A 11 1.59 11.38 -6.92
CA GLU A 11 1.56 11.18 -8.37
C GLU A 11 0.54 10.11 -8.77
N ILE A 12 0.55 8.98 -8.06
CA ILE A 12 -0.42 7.90 -8.26
C ILE A 12 -1.82 8.38 -7.91
N ALA A 13 -1.94 9.20 -6.86
CA ALA A 13 -3.22 9.74 -6.44
C ALA A 13 -3.84 10.61 -7.54
N LYS A 14 -3.03 11.42 -8.23
CA LYS A 14 -3.48 12.19 -9.41
C LYS A 14 -3.85 11.28 -10.59
N GLU A 15 -3.03 10.28 -10.91
CA GLU A 15 -3.33 9.33 -12.00
C GLU A 15 -4.63 8.56 -11.73
N LEU A 16 -4.83 8.11 -10.49
CA LEU A 16 -6.04 7.40 -10.09
C LEU A 16 -7.25 8.33 -10.15
N GLN A 17 -7.13 9.59 -9.72
CA GLN A 17 -8.23 10.56 -9.84
C GLN A 17 -8.61 10.78 -11.31
N ASP A 18 -7.63 10.95 -12.21
CA ASP A 18 -7.88 11.12 -13.64
C ASP A 18 -8.55 9.88 -14.25
N TYR A 19 -8.08 8.69 -13.89
CA TYR A 19 -8.69 7.42 -14.29
C TYR A 19 -10.14 7.31 -13.83
N LEU A 20 -10.43 7.67 -12.58
CA LEU A 20 -11.79 7.66 -12.03
C LEU A 20 -12.70 8.65 -12.74
N LYS A 21 -12.19 9.87 -13.01
CA LYS A 21 -12.91 10.90 -13.75
C LYS A 21 -13.22 10.47 -15.20
N SER A 22 -12.28 9.81 -15.87
CA SER A 22 -12.45 9.20 -17.19
C SER A 22 -13.53 8.09 -17.20
N LYS A 23 -13.75 7.44 -16.06
CA LYS A 23 -14.84 6.47 -15.86
C LYS A 23 -16.16 7.09 -15.39
N GLY A 24 -16.24 8.42 -15.27
CA GLY A 24 -17.41 9.14 -14.79
C GLY A 24 -17.68 8.95 -13.29
N ILE A 25 -16.64 8.64 -12.51
CA ILE A 25 -16.73 8.49 -11.05
C ILE A 25 -16.26 9.80 -10.42
N ASP A 26 -17.17 10.44 -9.68
CA ASP A 26 -16.83 11.62 -8.89
C ASP A 26 -15.91 11.22 -7.72
N SER A 27 -14.75 11.87 -7.64
CA SER A 27 -13.73 11.61 -6.64
C SER A 27 -12.94 12.87 -6.29
N HIS A 28 -12.65 13.04 -5.02
CA HIS A 28 -11.92 14.17 -4.47
C HIS A 28 -10.54 13.74 -3.99
N LEU A 29 -9.50 14.47 -4.39
CA LEU A 29 -8.13 14.22 -3.98
C LEU A 29 -7.76 15.15 -2.83
N GLU A 30 -7.40 14.59 -1.68
CA GLU A 30 -6.84 15.30 -0.53
C GLU A 30 -5.42 14.79 -0.26
N ALA A 31 -4.41 15.56 -0.69
CA ALA A 31 -2.99 15.20 -0.64
C ALA A 31 -2.66 13.90 -1.39
N ALA A 32 -2.66 12.76 -0.68
CA ALA A 32 -2.42 11.43 -1.22
C ALA A 32 -3.58 10.45 -0.91
N GLU A 33 -4.73 10.98 -0.49
CA GLU A 33 -5.96 10.22 -0.27
C GLU A 33 -7.01 10.60 -1.31
N ILE A 34 -7.68 9.62 -1.91
CA ILE A 34 -8.84 9.85 -2.77
C ILE A 34 -10.11 9.45 -2.03
N LYS A 35 -11.04 10.40 -1.92
CA LYS A 35 -12.38 10.20 -1.38
C LYS A 35 -13.39 10.03 -2.50
N ILE A 36 -14.20 8.98 -2.42
CA ILE A 36 -15.25 8.65 -3.39
C ILE A 36 -16.57 8.63 -2.64
N ASP A 37 -17.57 9.37 -3.11
CA ASP A 37 -18.86 9.44 -2.43
C ASP A 37 -19.66 8.12 -2.57
N LYS A 38 -19.46 7.42 -3.69
CA LYS A 38 -20.13 6.18 -4.06
C LYS A 38 -19.94 5.08 -3.00
N THR A 39 -21.05 4.51 -2.53
CA THR A 39 -21.09 3.46 -1.49
C THR A 39 -20.66 2.08 -2.00
N ALA A 40 -20.65 1.87 -3.31
CA ALA A 40 -20.24 0.63 -3.97
C ALA A 40 -19.03 0.90 -4.87
N PHE A 41 -17.83 0.75 -4.30
CA PHE A 41 -16.57 0.77 -5.05
C PHE A 41 -15.98 -0.64 -5.07
N ASP A 42 -15.74 -1.16 -6.29
CA ASP A 42 -15.32 -2.55 -6.48
C ASP A 42 -13.80 -2.65 -6.71
N LEU A 43 -13.18 -3.67 -6.10
CA LEU A 43 -11.74 -3.93 -6.21
C LEU A 43 -11.28 -4.18 -7.65
N LYS A 44 -12.18 -4.57 -8.56
CA LYS A 44 -11.87 -4.74 -9.99
C LYS A 44 -11.45 -3.43 -10.65
N ILE A 45 -11.97 -2.28 -10.21
CA ILE A 45 -11.59 -0.98 -10.77
C ILE A 45 -10.11 -0.72 -10.51
N PHE A 46 -9.62 -1.02 -9.31
CA PHE A 46 -8.19 -0.89 -9.00
C PHE A 46 -7.33 -1.87 -9.78
N LYS A 47 -7.76 -3.12 -9.93
CA LYS A 47 -7.04 -4.09 -10.76
C LYS A 47 -6.91 -3.62 -12.21
N SER A 48 -7.96 -3.00 -12.76
CA SER A 48 -7.95 -2.41 -14.10
C SER A 48 -7.04 -1.18 -14.17
N PHE A 49 -7.06 -0.32 -13.16
CA PHE A 49 -6.16 0.84 -13.06
C PHE A 49 -4.69 0.41 -13.03
N LEU A 50 -4.33 -0.55 -12.16
CA LEU A 50 -2.95 -1.04 -12.05
C LEU A 50 -2.45 -1.70 -13.34
N LYS A 51 -3.33 -2.38 -14.08
CA LYS A 51 -3.02 -2.89 -15.43
C LYS A 51 -2.84 -1.76 -16.44
N TYR A 52 -3.69 -0.73 -16.37
CA TYR A 52 -3.63 0.41 -17.28
C TYR A 52 -2.35 1.23 -17.11
N THR A 53 -1.91 1.44 -15.86
CA THR A 53 -0.69 2.18 -15.53
C THR A 53 0.58 1.31 -15.51
N ASN A 54 0.47 0.02 -15.87
CA ASN A 54 1.56 -0.96 -15.82
C ASN A 54 2.26 -1.07 -14.44
N ARG A 55 1.55 -0.71 -13.36
CA ARG A 55 2.06 -0.64 -11.97
C ARG A 55 1.93 -1.99 -11.25
N THR A 56 2.54 -3.03 -11.81
CA THR A 56 2.43 -4.42 -11.32
C THR A 56 2.99 -4.65 -9.91
N LYS A 57 3.87 -3.78 -9.42
CA LYS A 57 4.44 -3.83 -8.07
C LYS A 57 3.49 -3.35 -6.97
N HIS A 58 2.43 -2.62 -7.34
CA HIS A 58 1.48 -2.08 -6.38
C HIS A 58 0.42 -3.13 -6.05
N SER A 59 0.05 -3.20 -4.78
CA SER A 59 -1.02 -4.06 -4.28
C SER A 59 -2.10 -3.22 -3.63
N VAL A 60 -3.33 -3.68 -3.76
CA VAL A 60 -4.51 -3.04 -3.17
C VAL A 60 -4.96 -3.89 -2.01
N LYS A 61 -4.94 -3.33 -0.80
CA LYS A 61 -5.47 -3.96 0.41
C LYS A 61 -6.72 -3.23 0.87
N LYS A 62 -7.76 -3.99 1.18
CA LYS A 62 -8.94 -3.46 1.87
C LYS A 62 -8.66 -3.47 3.36
N ILE A 63 -8.55 -2.29 3.98
CA ILE A 63 -8.31 -2.16 5.43
C ILE A 63 -9.63 -2.32 6.18
N ASN A 64 -10.70 -1.71 5.68
CA ASN A 64 -12.06 -1.90 6.19
C ASN A 64 -13.10 -1.63 5.08
N SER A 65 -14.39 -1.63 5.40
CA SER A 65 -15.47 -1.42 4.42
C SER A 65 -15.44 -0.05 3.73
N LYS A 66 -14.70 0.93 4.26
CA LYS A 66 -14.64 2.31 3.77
C LYS A 66 -13.22 2.79 3.44
N LEU A 67 -12.18 1.98 3.68
CA LEU A 67 -10.78 2.35 3.51
C LEU A 67 -10.05 1.29 2.70
N PHE A 68 -9.47 1.73 1.59
CA PHE A 68 -8.59 0.96 0.73
C PHE A 68 -7.19 1.57 0.78
N LEU A 69 -6.17 0.73 0.75
CA LEU A 69 -4.77 1.12 0.71
C LEU A 69 -4.17 0.60 -0.60
N ILE A 70 -3.54 1.49 -1.36
CA ILE A 70 -2.68 1.13 -2.50
C ILE A 70 -1.25 1.36 -2.07
N SER A 71 -0.46 0.30 -2.02
CA SER A 71 0.94 0.39 -1.61
C SER A 71 1.81 -0.62 -2.37
N ILE A 72 3.10 -0.31 -2.45
CA ILE A 72 4.10 -1.27 -2.92
C ILE A 72 4.42 -2.20 -1.74
N SER A 73 4.28 -3.50 -1.96
CA SER A 73 4.73 -4.47 -0.96
C SER A 73 6.24 -4.59 -1.04
N VAL A 74 6.93 -4.09 -0.02
CA VAL A 74 8.38 -4.24 0.15
C VAL A 74 8.64 -5.34 1.18
N GLY A 75 9.59 -6.23 0.86
CA GLY A 75 10.09 -7.17 1.86
C GLY A 75 10.84 -6.41 2.95
N VAL A 76 10.91 -6.97 4.16
CA VAL A 76 11.74 -6.38 5.22
C VAL A 76 13.21 -6.35 4.81
N GLU A 77 13.62 -7.30 3.97
CA GLU A 77 14.95 -7.39 3.36
C GLU A 77 15.27 -6.20 2.44
N ASP A 78 14.29 -5.68 1.69
CA ASP A 78 14.44 -4.45 0.86
C ASP A 78 14.65 -3.19 1.72
N LEU A 79 14.27 -3.24 3.01
CA LEU A 79 14.51 -2.16 3.97
C LEU A 79 15.86 -2.31 4.70
N GLY A 80 16.68 -3.29 4.31
CA GLY A 80 17.93 -3.63 5.02
C GLY A 80 17.69 -4.26 6.39
N MET A 81 16.49 -4.77 6.64
CA MET A 81 16.14 -5.47 7.87
C MET A 81 16.22 -6.97 7.65
N GLY A 82 16.74 -7.68 8.65
CA GLY A 82 16.73 -9.14 8.68
C GLY A 82 15.61 -9.67 9.57
N THR A 83 15.46 -10.99 9.60
CA THR A 83 14.58 -11.68 10.55
C THR A 83 15.43 -12.63 11.41
N CYS A 84 15.16 -12.69 12.71
CA CYS A 84 15.75 -13.67 13.60
C CYS A 84 15.14 -15.04 13.32
N GLU A 85 15.99 -16.01 13.04
CA GLU A 85 15.57 -17.35 12.58
C GLU A 85 14.99 -18.21 13.70
N ILE A 86 15.20 -17.81 14.96
CA ILE A 86 14.69 -18.52 16.14
C ILE A 86 13.29 -18.05 16.52
N CYS A 87 13.09 -16.73 16.61
CA CYS A 87 11.86 -16.17 17.21
C CYS A 87 11.07 -15.26 16.27
N GLY A 88 11.59 -14.97 15.07
CA GLY A 88 10.93 -14.10 14.09
C GLY A 88 11.04 -12.60 14.35
N LEU A 89 11.90 -12.15 15.27
CA LEU A 89 12.16 -10.71 15.47
C LEU A 89 12.70 -10.10 14.17
N VAL A 90 12.07 -9.04 13.67
CA VAL A 90 12.55 -8.27 12.52
C VAL A 90 13.23 -7.00 13.01
N ASP A 91 14.48 -6.77 12.63
CA ASP A 91 15.23 -5.55 12.96
C ASP A 91 16.39 -5.32 11.97
N PHE A 92 17.14 -4.24 12.14
CA PHE A 92 18.41 -4.02 11.46
C PHE A 92 19.49 -4.95 12.03
N GLU A 93 20.52 -5.21 11.21
CA GLU A 93 21.58 -6.19 11.52
C GLU A 93 22.25 -5.97 12.88
N GLU A 94 22.54 -4.72 13.26
CA GLU A 94 23.17 -4.38 14.54
C GLU A 94 22.37 -4.87 15.76
N LYS A 95 21.04 -4.66 15.73
CA LYS A 95 20.15 -5.11 16.79
C LYS A 95 19.86 -6.59 16.70
N LEU A 96 19.76 -7.14 15.49
CA LEU A 96 19.63 -8.58 15.27
C LEU A 96 20.81 -9.37 15.83
N PHE A 97 22.03 -8.85 15.68
CA PHE A 97 23.23 -9.48 16.24
C PHE A 97 23.13 -9.56 17.76
N SER A 98 22.88 -8.43 18.42
CA SER A 98 22.72 -8.37 19.88
C SER A 98 21.55 -9.23 20.37
N HIS A 99 20.50 -9.33 19.57
CA HIS A 99 19.36 -10.20 19.87
C HIS A 99 19.70 -11.69 19.73
N ARG A 100 20.44 -12.11 18.70
CA ARG A 100 20.89 -13.49 18.50
C ARG A 100 21.75 -13.98 19.68
N TRP A 101 22.55 -13.08 20.26
CA TRP A 101 23.29 -13.34 21.49
C TRP A 101 22.39 -13.71 22.67
N THR A 102 21.19 -13.11 22.78
CA THR A 102 20.23 -13.48 23.84
C THR A 102 19.68 -14.90 23.71
N HIS A 103 19.73 -15.47 22.50
CA HIS A 103 19.42 -16.87 22.24
C HIS A 103 20.64 -17.81 22.39
N GLY A 104 21.83 -17.27 22.66
CA GLY A 104 23.07 -18.04 22.77
C GLY A 104 23.74 -18.37 21.42
N ILE A 105 23.49 -17.56 20.38
CA ILE A 105 24.23 -17.59 19.09
C ILE A 105 25.22 -16.43 19.03
#